data_AF-A0A851LT06-F1
#
_entry.id   AF-A0A851LT06-F1
#
_cell.length_a   1.000
_cell.length_b   1.000
_cell.length_c   1.000
_cell.angle_alpha   90.00
_cell.angle_beta   90.00
_cell.angle_gamma   90.00
#
_symmetry.space_group_name_H-M   'P 1'
#
loop_
_entity.id
_entity.type
_entity.pdbx_description
1 polymer ?
#
loop_
_entity_poly.entity_id
_entity_poly.type
_entity_poly.pdbx_seq_one_letter_code
_entity_poly.pdbx_strand_id
1 'polypeptide(L)'
;TGSAGRDVATLSKTTITDSAVRKIPVNAKGPVGHGLSALLLGQLSTTVQGLFVLPGVIDVDFEGQIQAMVWTPSPPIVVPAGARIAQLLPFKGRPLAIEKTTRGTGGFGSTGPAVLWVQPVTVQRPKLTCTLHNAEGKPTTITMTGIIDTGADVTVIS
;
A
#
# COMPACT_ATOMS: atom_id res chain seq x y z
N THR A 1 22.88 18.81 16.61
CA THR A 1 21.83 18.28 15.71
C THR A 1 20.88 17.43 16.54
N GLY A 2 19.57 17.69 16.49
CA GLY A 2 18.56 17.08 17.38
C GLY A 2 17.33 16.54 16.63
N SER A 3 17.50 16.14 15.37
CA SER A 3 16.39 15.55 14.59
C SER A 3 16.06 14.16 15.15
N ALA A 4 14.77 13.92 15.40
CA ALA A 4 14.27 12.62 15.87
C ALA A 4 14.22 11.56 14.76
N GLY A 5 14.15 11.98 13.49
CA GLY A 5 14.03 11.10 12.34
C GLY A 5 15.00 11.42 11.21
N ARG A 6 15.17 10.47 10.28
CA ARG A 6 15.93 10.61 9.04
C ARG A 6 14.97 10.81 7.87
N ASP A 7 15.09 11.93 7.17
CA ASP A 7 14.35 12.17 5.93
C ASP A 7 14.61 11.11 4.87
N VAL A 8 13.55 10.73 4.16
CA VAL A 8 13.62 9.83 3.00
C VAL A 8 13.01 10.51 1.77
N ALA A 9 13.67 10.32 0.64
CA ALA A 9 13.34 10.92 -0.64
C ALA A 9 12.75 9.90 -1.61
N THR A 10 11.80 10.31 -2.44
CA THR A 10 11.24 9.47 -3.50
C THR A 10 12.28 9.06 -4.54
N LEU A 11 12.20 7.82 -5.05
CA LEU A 11 13.12 7.32 -6.08
C LEU A 11 12.67 7.65 -7.51
N SER A 12 11.39 7.94 -7.72
CA SER A 12 10.82 8.20 -9.04
C SER A 12 9.74 9.28 -8.99
N LYS A 13 9.56 9.96 -10.13
CA LYS A 13 8.45 10.89 -10.32
C LYS A 13 7.14 10.10 -10.37
N THR A 14 6.16 10.51 -9.57
CA THR A 14 4.83 9.89 -9.52
C THR A 14 3.75 10.94 -9.70
N THR A 15 2.82 10.72 -10.63
CA THR A 15 1.60 11.53 -10.75
C THR A 15 0.44 10.79 -10.08
N ILE A 16 -0.25 11.47 -9.16
CA ILE A 16 -1.43 10.95 -8.46
C ILE A 16 -2.65 11.66 -9.04
N THR A 17 -3.52 10.91 -9.73
CA THR A 17 -4.66 11.44 -10.50
C THR A 17 -6.01 11.23 -9.83
N ASP A 18 -6.04 10.50 -8.73
CA ASP A 18 -7.23 10.12 -7.97
C ASP A 18 -6.92 10.14 -6.47
N SER A 19 -7.95 9.90 -5.67
CA SER A 19 -7.84 9.79 -4.21
C SER A 19 -7.56 8.35 -3.76
N ALA A 20 -6.98 7.50 -4.63
CA ALA A 20 -6.55 6.16 -4.24
C ALA A 20 -5.18 6.21 -3.55
N VAL A 21 -4.95 5.29 -2.61
CA VAL A 21 -3.63 5.16 -1.97
C VAL A 21 -2.63 4.62 -2.98
N ARG A 22 -1.47 5.26 -3.09
CA ARG A 22 -0.36 4.83 -3.97
C ARG A 22 0.88 4.50 -3.16
N LYS A 23 1.65 3.53 -3.64
CA LYS A 23 2.96 3.20 -3.06
C LYS A 23 4.05 3.90 -3.87
N ILE A 24 4.88 4.71 -3.20
CA ILE A 24 6.03 5.37 -3.81
C ILE A 24 7.32 4.85 -3.14
N PRO A 25 8.25 4.23 -3.88
CA PRO A 25 9.51 3.78 -3.31
C PRO A 25 10.38 4.98 -2.89
N VAL A 26 11.04 4.85 -1.73
CA VAL A 26 11.91 5.89 -1.16
C VAL A 26 13.37 5.44 -1.12
N ASN A 27 14.32 6.34 -0.92
CA ASN A 27 15.76 6.05 -0.90
C ASN A 27 16.24 5.36 0.41
N ALA A 28 15.45 4.43 0.92
CA ALA A 28 15.76 3.61 2.08
C ALA A 28 15.34 2.15 1.82
N LYS A 29 16.18 1.21 2.26
CA LYS A 29 15.89 -0.22 2.28
C LYS A 29 15.99 -0.71 3.72
N GLY A 30 15.22 -1.74 4.03
CA GLY A 30 15.42 -2.46 5.28
C GLY A 30 16.63 -3.41 5.19
N PRO A 31 17.15 -3.89 6.32
CA PRO A 31 16.76 -3.50 7.68
C PRO A 31 17.25 -2.09 8.03
N VAL A 32 16.54 -1.40 8.93
CA VAL A 32 16.86 -0.02 9.34
C VAL A 32 18.23 0.07 10.04
N GLY A 33 18.66 -1.03 10.67
CA GLY A 33 19.93 -1.17 11.37
C GLY A 33 19.78 -1.23 12.89
N HIS A 34 20.85 -1.65 13.57
CA HIS A 34 20.96 -1.68 15.04
C HIS A 34 19.85 -2.47 15.79
N GLY A 35 19.20 -3.42 15.10
CA GLY A 35 18.09 -4.18 15.68
C GLY A 35 16.86 -3.31 16.01
N LEU A 36 16.68 -2.20 15.29
CA LEU A 36 15.55 -1.29 15.46
C LEU A 36 14.51 -1.50 14.36
N SER A 37 13.24 -1.29 14.74
CA SER A 37 12.15 -1.03 13.81
C SER A 37 12.11 0.48 13.50
N ALA A 38 11.33 0.91 12.52
CA ALA A 38 11.09 2.32 12.28
C ALA A 38 9.63 2.64 11.97
N LEU A 39 9.19 3.83 12.38
CA LEU A 39 7.97 4.44 11.88
C LEU A 39 8.31 5.28 10.66
N LEU A 40 7.63 5.04 9.54
CA LEU A 40 7.63 5.93 8.39
C LEU A 40 6.48 6.93 8.57
N LEU A 41 6.82 8.21 8.77
CA LEU A 41 5.85 9.28 8.98
C LEU A 41 6.01 10.37 7.92
N GLY A 42 4.89 10.94 7.48
CA GLY A 42 4.90 12.10 6.58
C GLY A 42 5.56 13.32 7.22
N GLN A 43 6.22 14.12 6.41
CA GLN A 43 6.70 15.44 6.85
C GLN A 43 5.54 16.42 6.88
N LEU A 44 5.59 17.36 7.83
CA LEU A 44 4.58 18.42 7.93
C LEU A 44 4.54 19.29 6.66
N SER A 45 5.71 19.55 6.06
CA SER A 45 5.85 20.25 4.76
C SER A 45 5.09 19.55 3.63
N THR A 46 5.16 18.22 3.58
CA THR A 46 4.42 17.38 2.63
C THR A 46 2.91 17.48 2.84
N THR A 47 2.46 17.42 4.10
CA THR A 47 1.04 17.53 4.45
C THR A 47 0.45 18.88 4.07
N VAL A 48 1.19 19.98 4.28
CA VAL A 48 0.77 21.32 3.87
C VAL A 48 0.60 21.43 2.35
N GLN A 49 1.34 20.65 1.56
CA GLN A 49 1.19 20.58 0.10
C GLN A 49 0.01 19.70 -0.35
N GLY A 50 -0.80 19.18 0.57
CA GLY A 50 -1.95 18.34 0.26
C GLY A 50 -1.60 16.87 -0.03
N LEU A 51 -0.37 16.45 0.25
CA LEU A 51 0.05 15.05 0.16
C LEU A 51 0.18 14.45 1.55
N PHE A 52 -0.56 13.37 1.80
CA PHE A 52 -0.53 12.66 3.08
C PHE A 52 0.23 11.36 2.91
N VAL A 53 1.25 11.15 3.76
CA VAL A 53 1.91 9.86 3.90
C VAL A 53 1.21 9.12 5.04
N LEU A 54 0.60 7.97 4.73
CA LEU A 54 0.00 7.12 5.74
C LEU A 54 1.10 6.50 6.61
N PRO A 55 0.98 6.54 7.95
CA PRO A 55 1.95 5.93 8.84
C PRO A 55 2.19 4.46 8.52
N GLY A 56 3.44 4.03 8.55
CA GLY A 56 3.82 2.63 8.35
C GLY A 56 4.85 2.16 9.36
N VAL A 57 4.74 0.92 9.80
CA VAL A 57 5.77 0.23 10.60
C VAL A 57 6.69 -0.53 9.65
N ILE A 58 7.99 -0.27 9.78
CA ILE A 58 9.05 -1.02 9.14
C ILE A 58 9.65 -1.94 10.19
N ASP A 59 9.43 -3.25 10.01
CA ASP A 59 9.90 -4.27 10.93
C ASP A 59 11.43 -4.40 10.90
N VAL A 60 11.99 -4.86 12.02
CA VAL A 60 13.45 -5.00 12.20
C VAL A 60 14.07 -5.99 11.21
N ASP A 61 13.30 -6.99 10.79
CA ASP A 61 13.67 -8.05 9.84
C ASP A 61 13.14 -7.81 8.42
N PHE A 62 12.59 -6.62 8.15
CA PHE A 62 12.21 -6.25 6.79
C PHE A 62 13.46 -6.01 5.94
N GLU A 63 13.60 -6.73 4.83
CA GLU A 63 14.76 -6.64 3.92
C GLU A 63 14.42 -5.95 2.59
N GLY A 64 13.17 -5.52 2.44
CA GLY A 64 12.65 -4.97 1.21
C GLY A 64 12.97 -3.50 0.98
N GLN A 65 12.58 -3.03 -0.21
CA GLN A 65 12.53 -1.62 -0.55
C GLN A 65 11.44 -0.93 0.28
N ILE A 66 11.78 0.08 1.07
CA ILE A 66 10.79 0.86 1.82
C ILE A 66 9.97 1.67 0.82
N GLN A 67 8.65 1.68 1.00
CA GLN A 67 7.71 2.42 0.18
C GLN A 67 6.80 3.27 1.07
N ALA A 68 6.64 4.54 0.71
CA ALA A 68 5.66 5.43 1.32
C ALA A 68 4.28 5.16 0.72
N MET A 69 3.28 4.91 1.57
CA MET A 69 1.89 4.93 1.15
C MET A 69 1.40 6.36 1.17
N VAL A 70 0.97 6.87 0.03
CA VAL A 70 0.57 8.26 -0.12
C VAL A 70 -0.85 8.39 -0.64
N TRP A 71 -1.51 9.46 -0.24
CA TRP A 71 -2.86 9.81 -0.65
C TRP A 71 -3.02 11.33 -0.70
N THR A 72 -3.93 11.82 -1.54
CA THR A 72 -4.32 13.24 -1.57
C THR A 72 -5.85 13.37 -1.70
N PRO A 73 -6.49 14.31 -0.98
CA PRO A 73 -7.90 14.63 -1.18
C PRO A 73 -8.16 15.48 -2.44
N SER A 74 -7.13 16.06 -3.05
CA SER A 74 -7.27 17.05 -4.13
C SER A 74 -6.35 16.74 -5.31
N PRO A 75 -6.57 15.61 -6.03
CA PRO A 75 -5.83 15.31 -7.24
C PRO A 75 -6.13 16.33 -8.37
N PRO A 76 -5.22 16.51 -9.34
CA PRO A 76 -3.95 15.81 -9.48
C PRO A 76 -2.80 16.45 -8.71
N ILE A 77 -1.88 15.63 -8.20
CA ILE A 77 -0.59 16.09 -7.66
C ILE A 77 0.58 15.35 -8.30
N VAL A 78 1.69 16.06 -8.52
CA VAL A 78 2.94 15.49 -9.03
C VAL A 78 3.95 15.47 -7.90
N VAL A 79 4.46 14.28 -7.59
CA VAL A 79 5.56 14.07 -6.64
C VAL A 79 6.85 13.89 -7.45
N PRO A 80 7.80 14.85 -7.44
CA PRO A 80 9.07 14.71 -8.15
C PRO A 80 9.91 13.57 -7.58
N ALA A 81 10.85 13.05 -8.39
CA ALA A 81 11.93 12.22 -7.86
C ALA A 81 12.84 13.07 -6.94
N GLY A 82 13.34 12.49 -5.85
CA GLY A 82 14.16 13.20 -4.87
C GLY A 82 13.36 14.03 -3.85
N ALA A 83 12.04 14.07 -3.94
CA ALA A 83 11.19 14.79 -2.99
C ALA A 83 11.24 14.11 -1.61
N ARG A 84 11.62 14.87 -0.57
CA ARG A 84 11.63 14.39 0.81
C ARG A 84 10.23 14.46 1.39
N ILE A 85 9.48 13.37 1.22
CA ILE A 85 8.05 13.35 1.57
C ILE A 85 7.79 12.82 2.98
N ALA A 86 8.73 12.05 3.53
CA ALA A 86 8.59 11.32 4.79
C ALA A 86 9.90 11.28 5.56
N GLN A 87 9.84 10.79 6.79
CA GLN A 87 10.98 10.53 7.67
C GLN A 87 10.83 9.18 8.36
N LEU A 88 11.96 8.52 8.62
CA LEU A 88 12.06 7.31 9.42
C LEU A 88 12.41 7.68 10.86
N LEU A 89 11.54 7.30 11.80
CA LEU A 89 11.78 7.43 13.23
C LEU A 89 12.11 6.04 13.80
N PRO A 90 13.38 5.75 14.12
CA PRO A 90 13.77 4.45 14.65
C PRO A 90 13.26 4.29 16.09
N PHE A 91 12.81 3.08 16.43
CA PHE A 91 12.37 2.75 17.77
C PHE A 91 12.69 1.29 18.11
N LYS A 92 12.81 1.01 19.41
CA LYS A 92 12.99 -0.36 19.91
C LYS A 92 11.63 -0.99 20.15
N GLY A 93 11.19 -1.83 19.21
CA GLY A 93 9.97 -2.62 19.38
C GLY A 93 10.12 -3.64 20.50
N ARG A 94 9.05 -3.84 21.29
CA ARG A 94 8.88 -5.01 22.14
C ARG A 94 7.90 -5.94 21.41
N PRO A 95 8.36 -6.99 20.71
CA PRO A 95 7.44 -7.94 20.11
C PRO A 95 6.62 -8.59 21.23
N LEU A 96 5.30 -8.57 21.08
CA LEU A 96 4.41 -9.43 21.86
C LEU A 96 4.83 -10.88 21.60
N ALA A 97 4.75 -11.74 22.62
CA ALA A 97 5.11 -13.16 22.49
C ALA A 97 4.08 -13.88 21.59
N ILE A 98 4.26 -13.74 20.29
CA ILE A 98 3.51 -14.39 19.21
C ILE A 98 4.55 -15.11 18.37
N GLU A 99 4.22 -16.30 17.86
CA GLU A 99 5.14 -17.13 17.08
C GLU A 99 5.89 -16.31 16.02
N LYS A 100 7.22 -16.42 16.04
CA LYS A 100 8.09 -15.69 15.12
C LYS A 100 7.96 -16.28 13.74
N THR A 101 7.27 -15.58 12.85
CA THR A 101 7.41 -15.78 11.40
C THR A 101 8.40 -14.76 10.87
N THR A 102 9.30 -15.18 9.98
CA THR A 102 10.26 -14.28 9.32
C THR A 102 9.54 -13.50 8.23
N ARG A 103 9.68 -12.18 8.24
CA ARG A 103 8.99 -11.31 7.27
C ARG A 103 9.66 -11.28 5.90
N GLY A 104 10.99 -11.27 5.86
CA GLY A 104 11.78 -11.15 4.63
C GLY A 104 11.46 -9.88 3.85
N THR A 105 11.15 -10.01 2.56
CA THR A 105 10.73 -8.89 1.69
C THR A 105 9.21 -8.64 1.71
N GLY A 106 8.45 -9.45 2.45
CA GLY A 106 7.00 -9.31 2.59
C GLY A 106 6.61 -8.02 3.31
N GLY A 107 5.56 -7.37 2.84
CA GLY A 107 4.97 -6.20 3.50
C GLY A 107 3.53 -5.95 3.06
N PHE A 108 2.89 -4.96 3.67
CA PHE A 108 1.53 -4.52 3.31
C PHE A 108 0.46 -5.61 3.43
N GLY A 109 0.42 -6.32 4.57
CA GLY A 109 -0.57 -7.38 4.81
C GLY A 109 -0.18 -8.74 4.23
N SER A 110 1.10 -8.99 3.97
CA SER A 110 1.61 -10.30 3.52
C SER A 110 1.39 -11.43 4.53
N THR A 111 1.18 -11.09 5.80
CA THR A 111 0.92 -12.01 6.91
C THR A 111 -0.53 -11.85 7.37
N GLY A 112 -1.48 -12.39 6.61
CA GLY A 112 -2.89 -12.48 7.04
C GLY A 112 -3.91 -12.41 5.90
N PRO A 113 -5.21 -12.63 6.21
CA PRO A 113 -6.29 -12.42 5.26
C PRO A 113 -6.30 -10.97 4.76
N ALA A 114 -6.52 -10.79 3.45
CA ALA A 114 -6.62 -9.46 2.86
C ALA A 114 -7.86 -8.72 3.36
N VAL A 115 -7.76 -7.40 3.53
CA VAL A 115 -8.94 -6.53 3.67
C VAL A 115 -9.65 -6.54 2.32
N LEU A 116 -10.83 -7.16 2.27
CA LEU A 116 -11.65 -7.22 1.07
C LEU A 116 -12.52 -5.96 0.99
N TRP A 117 -12.59 -5.38 -0.21
CA TRP A 117 -13.51 -4.29 -0.49
C TRP A 117 -14.91 -4.86 -0.62
N VAL A 118 -15.83 -4.36 0.20
CA VAL A 118 -17.25 -4.68 0.09
C VAL A 118 -17.94 -3.55 -0.63
N GLN A 119 -18.54 -3.83 -1.79
CA GLN A 119 -19.39 -2.87 -2.48
C GLN A 119 -20.86 -3.17 -2.14
N PRO A 120 -21.64 -2.20 -1.63
CA PRO A 120 -23.06 -2.41 -1.38
C PRO A 120 -23.77 -2.83 -2.68
N VAL A 121 -24.61 -3.87 -2.61
CA VAL A 121 -25.51 -4.22 -3.71
C VAL A 121 -26.56 -3.12 -3.85
N THR A 122 -26.28 -2.11 -4.67
CA THR A 122 -27.28 -1.10 -5.05
C THR A 122 -28.17 -1.63 -6.17
N VAL A 123 -29.26 -0.92 -6.50
CA VAL A 123 -30.14 -1.26 -7.64
C VAL A 123 -29.35 -1.40 -8.95
N GLN A 124 -28.26 -0.66 -9.09
CA GLN A 124 -27.39 -0.70 -10.27
C GLN A 124 -26.55 -1.99 -10.37
N ARG A 125 -26.46 -2.78 -9.28
CA ARG A 125 -25.68 -4.03 -9.12
C ARG A 125 -24.22 -3.91 -9.57
N PRO A 126 -23.23 -3.90 -8.67
CA PRO A 126 -21.84 -3.79 -9.08
C PRO A 126 -21.44 -5.01 -9.90
N LYS A 127 -21.28 -4.85 -11.22
CA LYS A 127 -20.93 -5.91 -12.15
C LYS A 127 -19.54 -5.69 -12.71
N LEU A 128 -18.73 -6.74 -12.75
CA LEU A 128 -17.42 -6.75 -13.39
C LEU A 128 -17.49 -7.63 -14.64
N THR A 129 -17.02 -7.08 -15.75
CA THR A 129 -16.81 -7.85 -16.98
C THR A 129 -15.38 -8.37 -16.98
N CYS A 130 -15.25 -9.69 -16.87
CA CYS A 130 -13.99 -10.40 -16.95
C CYS A 130 -13.84 -11.03 -18.33
N THR A 131 -12.66 -10.89 -18.91
CA THR A 131 -12.30 -11.47 -20.19
C THR A 131 -11.23 -12.53 -19.96
N LEU A 132 -11.61 -13.80 -20.10
CA LEU A 132 -10.72 -14.96 -19.96
C LEU A 132 -10.10 -15.25 -21.33
N HIS A 133 -8.79 -15.23 -21.41
CA HIS A 133 -8.06 -15.62 -22.62
C HIS A 133 -7.67 -17.08 -22.51
N ASN A 134 -8.11 -17.90 -23.46
CA ASN A 134 -7.72 -19.29 -23.54
C ASN A 134 -6.48 -19.41 -24.43
N ALA A 135 -5.40 -19.97 -23.88
CA ALA A 135 -4.15 -20.15 -24.62
C ALA A 135 -4.24 -21.23 -25.71
N GLU A 136 -5.13 -22.22 -25.59
CA GLU A 136 -5.14 -23.42 -26.45
C GLU A 136 -6.52 -23.81 -27.02
N GLY A 137 -7.65 -23.24 -26.56
CA GLY A 137 -8.99 -23.68 -26.98
C GLY A 137 -9.86 -22.57 -27.56
N LYS A 138 -10.54 -22.85 -28.68
CA LYS A 138 -11.60 -21.98 -29.23
C LYS A 138 -12.85 -22.03 -28.33
N PRO A 139 -13.47 -20.88 -27.99
CA PRO A 139 -13.09 -19.53 -28.41
C PRO A 139 -11.85 -19.02 -27.66
N THR A 140 -10.99 -18.29 -28.38
CA THR A 140 -9.74 -17.68 -27.89
C THR A 140 -9.97 -16.73 -26.71
N THR A 141 -11.21 -16.27 -26.52
CA THR A 141 -11.57 -15.37 -25.45
C THR A 141 -13.02 -15.64 -25.02
N ILE A 142 -13.24 -15.71 -23.71
CA ILE A 142 -14.56 -15.83 -23.09
C ILE A 142 -14.78 -14.59 -22.24
N THR A 143 -15.82 -13.82 -22.56
CA THR A 143 -16.20 -12.65 -21.75
C THR A 143 -17.38 -13.03 -20.86
N MET A 144 -17.23 -12.81 -19.55
CA MET A 144 -18.25 -13.09 -18.55
C MET A 144 -18.51 -11.81 -17.76
N THR A 145 -19.77 -11.50 -17.48
CA THR A 145 -20.12 -10.38 -16.59
C THR A 145 -20.78 -10.94 -15.34
N GLY A 146 -20.12 -10.76 -14.19
CA GLY A 146 -20.57 -11.24 -12.90
C GLY A 146 -20.78 -10.09 -11.92
N ILE A 147 -21.60 -10.30 -10.89
CA ILE A 147 -21.69 -9.36 -9.76
C ILE A 147 -20.41 -9.50 -8.94
N ILE A 148 -19.83 -8.37 -8.54
CA ILE A 148 -18.63 -8.33 -7.69
C ILE A 148 -19.01 -8.92 -6.33
N ASP A 149 -18.08 -9.63 -5.70
CA ASP A 149 -18.27 -10.12 -4.34
C ASP A 149 -18.78 -8.99 -3.43
N THR A 150 -19.86 -9.27 -2.73
CA THR A 150 -20.54 -8.32 -1.84
C THR A 150 -20.35 -8.70 -0.37
N GLY A 151 -19.51 -9.70 -0.09
CA GLY A 151 -19.25 -10.18 1.26
C GLY A 151 -20.49 -10.81 1.92
N ALA A 152 -21.47 -11.22 1.12
CA ALA A 152 -22.70 -11.81 1.61
C ALA A 152 -22.59 -13.34 1.59
N ASP A 153 -22.83 -13.99 2.73
CA ASP A 153 -22.93 -15.47 2.85
C ASP A 153 -24.20 -16.06 2.21
N VAL A 154 -24.85 -15.31 1.31
CA VAL A 154 -26.08 -15.71 0.64
C VAL A 154 -25.86 -15.84 -0.85
N THR A 155 -26.09 -17.05 -1.36
CA THR A 155 -26.11 -17.35 -2.79
C THR A 155 -27.19 -16.52 -3.46
N VAL A 156 -26.80 -15.57 -4.30
CA VAL A 156 -27.72 -14.84 -5.18
C VAL A 156 -27.93 -15.70 -6.44
N ILE A 157 -29.06 -16.40 -6.49
CA ILE A 157 -29.52 -17.05 -7.72
C ILE A 157 -30.33 -16.00 -8.51
N SER A 158 -29.93 -15.73 -9.76
CA SER A 158 -30.72 -14.95 -10.72
C SER A 158 -31.25 -15.83 -11.83
#